data_AF-A0A3C0W1D7-F1
#
_entry.id   AF-A0A3C0W1D7-F1
#
_cell.length_a   1.000
_cell.length_b   1.000
_cell.length_c   1.000
_cell.angle_alpha   90.00
_cell.angle_beta   90.00
_cell.angle_gamma   90.00
#
_symmetry.space_group_name_H-M   'P 1'
#
loop_
_entity.id
_entity.type
_entity.pdbx_description
1 polymer ?
#
loop_
_entity_poly.entity_id
_entity_poly.type
_entity_poly.pdbx_seq_one_letter_code
_entity_poly.pdbx_strand_id
1 'polypeptide(L)'
;MTDFIHEPVLLEEVLEALSPVSGGLYVDGTVGGGGHSAAILEACSPEGRLVAFDRDDWALEAAAKRLARFGNRLELHREAFAGLAKLL
;
A
#
# COMPACT_ATOMS: atom_id res chain seq x y z
N MET A 1 5.96 27.81 3.77
CA MET A 1 6.90 26.69 3.58
C MET A 1 6.16 25.67 2.74
N THR A 2 6.70 25.24 1.61
CA THR A 2 6.13 24.14 0.83
C THR A 2 6.33 22.86 1.63
N ASP A 3 5.24 22.15 1.93
CA ASP A 3 5.30 20.88 2.62
C ASP A 3 6.09 19.87 1.78
N PHE A 4 6.84 18.98 2.43
CA PHE A 4 7.54 17.89 1.75
C PHE A 4 6.52 16.89 1.20
N ILE A 5 6.56 16.65 -0.11
CA ILE A 5 5.71 15.67 -0.80
C ILE A 5 6.59 14.48 -1.20
N HIS A 6 6.27 13.31 -0.66
CA HIS A 6 6.92 12.07 -1.06
C HIS A 6 6.25 11.48 -2.31
N GLU A 7 7.02 11.42 -3.40
CA GLU A 7 6.63 10.78 -4.66
C GLU A 7 7.18 9.35 -4.72
N PRO A 8 6.34 8.35 -5.08
CA PRO A 8 6.79 6.97 -5.18
C PRO A 8 7.72 6.78 -6.38
N VAL A 9 8.86 6.13 -6.16
CA VAL A 9 9.84 5.82 -7.22
C VAL A 9 9.29 4.73 -8.15
N LEU A 10 9.43 4.90 -9.47
CA LEU A 10 8.99 3.95 -10.50
C LEU A 10 7.50 3.58 -10.38
N LEU A 11 6.65 4.57 -10.11
CA LEU A 11 5.23 4.32 -9.88
C LEU A 11 4.54 3.70 -11.09
N GLU A 12 4.78 4.25 -12.29
CA GLU A 12 4.13 3.81 -13.53
C GLU A 12 4.58 2.39 -13.89
N GLU A 13 5.88 2.11 -13.78
CA GLU A 13 6.45 0.80 -14.09
C GLU A 13 5.95 -0.29 -13.14
N VAL A 14 5.79 0.03 -11.85
CA VAL A 14 5.19 -0.89 -10.87
C VAL A 14 3.74 -1.19 -11.21
N LEU A 15 2.95 -0.18 -11.58
CA LEU A 15 1.54 -0.39 -11.96
C LEU A 15 1.41 -1.17 -13.26
N GLU A 16 2.26 -0.91 -14.25
CA GLU A 16 2.28 -1.67 -15.50
C GLU A 16 2.62 -3.14 -15.24
N ALA A 17 3.68 -3.40 -14.48
CA ALA A 17 4.12 -4.76 -14.17
C ALA A 17 3.09 -5.53 -13.32
N LEU A 18 2.46 -4.88 -12.35
CA LEU A 18 1.48 -5.52 -11.47
C LEU A 18 0.10 -5.66 -12.12
N SER A 19 -0.22 -4.78 -13.08
CA SER A 19 -1.49 -4.68 -13.80
C SER A 19 -2.72 -4.89 -12.89
N PRO A 20 -2.94 -4.02 -11.87
CA PRO A 20 -4.00 -4.26 -10.90
C PRO A 20 -5.39 -4.20 -11.54
N VAL A 21 -6.22 -5.18 -11.18
CA VAL A 21 -7.63 -5.31 -11.59
C VAL A 21 -8.56 -5.30 -10.38
N SER A 22 -9.82 -4.91 -10.61
CA SER A 22 -10.87 -5.01 -9.59
C SER A 22 -11.03 -6.44 -9.06
N GLY A 23 -11.24 -6.55 -7.75
CA GLY A 23 -11.37 -7.82 -7.04
C GLY A 23 -10.05 -8.55 -6.77
N GLY A 24 -8.92 -8.04 -7.29
CA GLY A 24 -7.59 -8.57 -7.00
C GLY A 24 -7.19 -8.38 -5.53
N LEU A 25 -6.31 -9.26 -5.03
CA LEU A 25 -5.68 -9.14 -3.71
C LEU A 25 -4.18 -8.93 -3.92
N TYR A 26 -3.66 -7.81 -3.42
CA TYR A 26 -2.27 -7.42 -3.57
C TYR A 26 -1.57 -7.35 -2.22
N VAL A 27 -0.24 -7.45 -2.26
CA VAL A 27 0.61 -7.31 -1.09
C VAL A 27 1.64 -6.21 -1.32
N ASP A 28 1.74 -5.26 -0.40
CA ASP A 28 2.83 -4.29 -0.33
C ASP A 28 3.72 -4.63 0.89
N GLY A 29 4.89 -5.21 0.64
CA GLY A 29 5.79 -5.64 1.71
C GLY A 29 6.54 -4.51 2.42
N THR A 30 6.44 -3.28 1.91
CA THR A 30 7.21 -2.11 2.37
C THR A 30 6.40 -0.84 2.17
N VAL A 31 5.24 -0.76 2.85
CA VAL A 31 4.23 0.30 2.64
C VAL A 31 4.82 1.71 2.73
N GLY A 32 5.83 1.92 3.60
CA GLY A 32 6.44 3.23 3.81
C GLY A 32 5.39 4.30 4.06
N GLY A 33 5.43 5.41 3.30
CA GLY A 33 4.42 6.47 3.35
C GLY A 33 3.10 6.17 2.63
N GLY A 34 2.88 4.95 2.11
CA GLY A 34 1.67 4.52 1.41
C GLY A 34 1.55 4.99 -0.05
N GLY A 35 2.67 5.35 -0.68
CA GLY A 35 2.73 5.90 -2.03
C GLY A 35 2.23 4.93 -3.11
N HIS A 36 2.94 3.82 -3.28
CA HIS A 36 2.56 2.75 -4.21
C HIS A 36 1.25 2.09 -3.82
N SER A 37 1.08 1.79 -2.53
CA SER A 37 -0.17 1.25 -1.96
C SER A 37 -1.41 2.04 -2.37
N ALA A 38 -1.37 3.37 -2.31
CA ALA A 38 -2.50 4.21 -2.73
C ALA A 38 -2.81 4.00 -4.22
N ALA A 39 -1.80 4.03 -5.08
CA ALA A 39 -1.98 3.89 -6.51
C ALA A 39 -2.49 2.49 -6.90
N ILE A 40 -2.02 1.44 -6.23
CA ILE A 40 -2.53 0.08 -6.40
C ILE A 40 -4.02 0.02 -6.02
N LEU A 41 -4.41 0.59 -4.87
CA LEU A 41 -5.81 0.63 -4.40
C LEU A 41 -6.74 1.45 -5.30
N GLU A 42 -6.23 2.51 -5.95
CA GLU A 42 -7.00 3.22 -6.98
C GLU A 42 -7.15 2.37 -8.25
N ALA A 43 -6.06 1.73 -8.71
CA ALA A 43 -6.06 0.93 -9.93
C ALA A 43 -6.92 -0.35 -9.79
N CYS A 44 -6.94 -0.98 -8.62
CA CYS A 44 -7.76 -2.18 -8.36
C CYS A 44 -9.19 -1.84 -7.88
N SER A 45 -9.64 -0.61 -8.05
CA SER A 45 -11.01 -0.21 -7.71
C SER A 45 -12.04 -0.88 -8.63
N PRO A 46 -13.29 -1.14 -8.18
CA PRO A 46 -13.87 -0.88 -6.86
C PRO A 46 -13.59 -1.93 -5.78
N GLU A 47 -13.31 -3.18 -6.11
CA GLU A 47 -13.35 -4.28 -5.13
C GLU A 47 -11.98 -4.81 -4.69
N GLY A 48 -10.90 -4.40 -5.35
CA GLY A 48 -9.57 -4.90 -5.03
C GLY A 48 -9.12 -4.51 -3.63
N ARG A 49 -8.27 -5.35 -3.04
CA ARG A 49 -7.79 -5.22 -1.66
C ARG A 49 -6.28 -5.26 -1.60
N LEU A 50 -5.72 -4.65 -0.57
CA LEU A 50 -4.30 -4.59 -0.33
C LEU A 50 -3.98 -4.96 1.12
N VAL A 51 -3.05 -5.90 1.30
CA VAL A 51 -2.44 -6.21 2.60
C VAL A 51 -1.04 -5.60 2.59
N ALA A 52 -0.76 -4.68 3.50
CA ALA A 52 0.44 -3.87 3.49
C ALA A 52 1.21 -3.97 4.81
N PHE A 53 2.53 -3.95 4.71
CA PHE A 53 3.46 -4.24 5.80
C PHE A 53 4.50 -3.15 5.97
N ASP A 54 4.84 -2.84 7.22
CA ASP A 54 6.10 -2.20 7.58
C ASP A 54 6.54 -2.63 8.98
N ARG A 55 7.83 -2.44 9.27
CA ARG A 55 8.36 -2.60 10.63
C ARG A 55 8.37 -1.28 11.40
N ASP A 56 8.37 -0.15 10.69
CA ASP A 56 8.45 1.18 11.28
C ASP A 56 7.06 1.71 11.65
N ASP A 57 6.87 2.04 12.94
CA ASP A 57 5.65 2.64 13.46
C ASP A 57 5.31 3.98 12.76
N TRP A 58 6.31 4.80 12.43
CA TRP A 58 6.09 6.09 11.78
C TRP A 58 5.65 5.95 10.33
N ALA A 59 6.17 4.94 9.62
CA ALA A 59 5.71 4.60 8.28
C ALA A 59 4.24 4.18 8.32
N LEU A 60 3.87 3.30 9.25
CA LEU A 60 2.49 2.84 9.41
C LEU A 60 1.53 3.96 9.77
N GLU A 61 1.92 4.88 10.66
CA GLU A 61 1.11 6.06 10.97
C GLU A 61 0.89 6.96 9.74
N ALA A 62 1.95 7.18 8.94
CA ALA A 62 1.85 7.97 7.71
C ALA A 62 0.96 7.28 6.67
N ALA A 63 1.15 5.98 6.46
CA ALA A 63 0.34 5.17 5.55
C ALA A 63 -1.13 5.12 5.99
N ALA A 64 -1.41 4.89 7.28
CA ALA A 64 -2.78 4.88 7.81
C ALA A 64 -3.50 6.19 7.54
N LYS A 65 -2.83 7.34 7.74
CA LYS A 65 -3.39 8.66 7.42
C LYS A 65 -3.66 8.83 5.93
N ARG A 66 -2.68 8.50 5.07
CA ARG A 66 -2.79 8.66 3.60
C ARG A 66 -3.87 7.75 3.00
N LEU A 67 -3.97 6.53 3.51
CA LEU A 67 -4.77 5.45 2.93
C LEU A 67 -6.15 5.28 3.60
N ALA A 68 -6.48 6.08 4.63
CA ALA A 68 -7.75 6.00 5.35
C ALA A 68 -9.00 6.00 4.43
N ARG A 69 -8.93 6.70 3.30
CA ARG A 69 -10.03 6.78 2.31
C ARG A 69 -10.38 5.44 1.65
N PHE A 70 -9.49 4.45 1.69
CA PHE A 70 -9.73 3.13 1.09
C PHE A 70 -10.50 2.18 2.00
N GLY A 71 -10.69 2.54 3.28
CA GLY A 71 -11.55 1.83 4.21
C GLY A 71 -11.19 0.35 4.36
N ASN A 72 -12.19 -0.52 4.22
CA ASN A 72 -12.06 -1.97 4.37
C ASN A 72 -11.26 -2.67 3.24
N ARG A 73 -10.81 -1.93 2.22
CA ARG A 73 -9.96 -2.48 1.15
C ARG A 73 -8.48 -2.55 1.53
N LEU A 74 -8.10 -1.97 2.67
CA LEU A 74 -6.74 -1.96 3.17
C LEU A 74 -6.65 -2.73 4.49
N GLU A 75 -5.62 -3.57 4.60
CA GLU A 75 -5.15 -4.13 5.86
C GLU A 75 -3.69 -3.72 6.08
N LEU A 76 -3.38 -3.17 7.27
CA LEU A 76 -2.03 -2.73 7.63
C LEU A 76 -1.50 -3.57 8.79
N HIS A 77 -0.31 -4.13 8.61
CA HIS A 77 0.35 -4.93 9.62
C HIS A 77 1.72 -4.36 9.98
N ARG A 78 1.97 -4.26 11.28
CA ARG A 78 3.30 -4.01 11.80
C ARG A 78 4.10 -5.29 11.89
N GLU A 79 4.70 -5.70 10.79
CA GLU A 79 5.51 -6.90 10.69
C GLU A 79 6.58 -6.77 9.60
N ALA A 80 7.61 -7.61 9.69
CA ALA A 80 8.51 -7.81 8.54
C ALA A 80 7.77 -8.57 7.43
N PHE A 81 7.99 -8.20 6.16
CA PHE A 81 7.43 -8.95 5.01
C PHE A 81 7.80 -10.44 5.01
N ALA A 82 8.89 -10.84 5.66
CA ALA A 82 9.25 -12.26 5.85
C ALA A 82 8.19 -13.05 6.66
N GLY A 83 7.33 -12.35 7.41
CA GLY A 83 6.20 -12.92 8.14
C GLY A 83 4.94 -13.14 7.31
N LEU A 84 4.91 -12.70 6.03
CA LEU A 84 3.73 -12.75 5.16
C LEU A 84 3.04 -14.12 5.13
N ALA A 85 3.82 -15.20 5.03
CA ALA A 85 3.30 -16.57 4.93
C ALA A 85 2.55 -17.06 6.19
N LYS A 86 2.56 -16.30 7.29
CA LYS A 86 1.80 -16.63 8.51
C LYS A 86 0.41 -15.98 8.55
N LEU A 87 0.16 -15.02 7.65
CA LEU A 87 -1.05 -14.18 7.64
C LEU A 87 -2.01 -14.53 6.49
N LEU A 88 -1.54 -15.24 5.48
CA LEU A 88 -2.31 -15.73 4.31
C LEU A 88 -2.38 -17.25 4.32
#